data_AF-A0A951TPI7-F1
#
_entry.id   AF-A0A951TPI7-F1
#
_cell.length_a   1.000
_cell.length_b   1.000
_cell.length_c   1.000
_cell.angle_alpha   90.00
_cell.angle_beta   90.00
_cell.angle_gamma   90.00
#
_symmetry.space_group_name_H-M   'P 1'
#
loop_
_entity.id
_entity.type
_entity.pdbx_description
1 polymer ?
#
loop_
_entity_poly.entity_id
_entity_poly.type
_entity_poly.pdbx_seq_one_letter_code
_entity_poly.pdbx_strand_id
1 'polypeptide(L)'
;WSGRRRCACSSCPKTWATCCCWRPRAMLVLVVMPLVALLTGVAAHLLLGLPIALAALLGACLCPTDPIVASDVVSGGPAARDLPAKTRQVLTEESGANDGLALPLVLLALAPVLGKAAGGEAVTATYQVLVGAIVGALLGYVTARVVRSVEAHKDIGPPSDLVVTLVLAITVLGAARVLKSDGVLAVFVAGLAYNARGRQRRARAAGDARRRRQPLPRRPVHVLLGAVLPWDDWADLGWAGPGFALAVLAVRRPPPVLALARLLGLRLRDAVFVGWFGPIGVSAVFYLALSADEGATDPRLFAAGTLAVAASTLAHGVTALPARRAYARRAASP
;
A
#
# COMPACT_ATOMS: atom_id res chain seq x y z
N TRP A 1 -10.02 30.40 31.36
CA TRP A 1 -10.16 28.95 31.11
C TRP A 1 -9.48 28.58 29.80
N SER A 2 -8.27 28.04 29.96
CA SER A 2 -7.31 27.64 28.93
C SER A 2 -7.69 26.33 28.24
N GLY A 3 -7.36 26.15 26.96
CA GLY A 3 -7.34 24.79 26.41
C GLY A 3 -7.41 24.54 24.90
N ARG A 4 -7.05 25.46 24.00
CA ARG A 4 -6.85 25.11 22.57
C ARG A 4 -5.37 24.85 22.28
N ARG A 5 -4.91 23.61 22.48
CA ARG A 5 -3.63 23.14 21.94
C ARG A 5 -3.74 23.07 20.40
N ARG A 6 -3.52 24.20 19.73
CA ARG A 6 -3.18 24.19 18.30
C ARG A 6 -1.73 23.71 18.22
N CYS A 7 -1.50 22.52 17.67
CA CYS A 7 -0.18 22.13 17.21
C CYS A 7 0.18 22.95 15.96
N ALA A 8 0.52 24.23 16.17
CA ALA A 8 1.17 25.06 15.16
C ALA A 8 2.65 24.70 15.16
N CYS A 9 3.06 23.85 14.23
CA CYS A 9 4.47 23.50 14.03
C CYS A 9 4.98 24.29 12.83
N SER A 10 5.19 25.60 13.00
CA SER A 10 5.85 26.49 12.02
C SER A 10 7.37 26.56 12.21
N SER A 11 7.90 25.97 13.27
CA SER A 11 9.31 26.09 13.69
C SER A 11 9.95 24.75 14.03
N CYS A 12 9.69 23.70 13.26
CA CYS A 12 10.39 22.43 13.44
C CYS A 12 11.66 22.41 12.56
N PRO A 13 12.88 22.32 13.13
CA PRO A 13 14.11 22.15 12.38
C PRO A 13 14.01 20.91 11.49
N LYS A 14 14.43 21.04 10.23
CA LYS A 14 14.34 20.03 9.14
C LYS A 14 14.98 18.67 9.42
N THR A 15 15.46 18.39 10.64
CA THR A 15 16.29 17.23 10.98
C THR A 15 15.60 16.18 11.86
N TRP A 16 14.40 16.42 12.39
CA TRP A 16 13.69 15.43 13.24
C TRP A 16 12.17 15.38 13.00
N ALA A 17 11.73 15.23 11.74
CA ALA A 17 10.32 15.11 11.35
C ALA A 17 9.61 13.81 11.85
N THR A 18 10.17 13.09 12.81
CA THR A 18 9.82 11.72 13.16
C THR A 18 8.77 11.61 14.29
N CYS A 19 8.76 12.49 15.30
CA CYS A 19 7.89 12.27 16.48
C CYS A 19 6.43 12.72 16.33
N CYS A 20 6.14 13.81 15.60
CA CYS A 20 4.75 14.32 15.48
C CYS A 20 3.97 13.75 14.28
N CYS A 21 4.65 13.14 13.29
CA CYS A 21 3.99 12.65 12.07
C CYS A 21 3.63 11.16 12.10
N TRP A 22 4.06 10.39 13.12
CA TRP A 22 3.82 8.95 13.18
C TRP A 22 2.38 8.60 13.57
N ARG A 23 1.75 9.40 14.44
CA ARG A 23 0.37 9.16 14.93
C ARG A 23 -0.68 8.99 13.82
N PRO A 24 -0.81 9.90 12.83
CA PRO A 24 -1.78 9.70 11.74
C PRO A 24 -1.46 8.49 10.86
N ARG A 25 -0.17 8.16 10.68
CA ARG A 25 0.27 7.02 9.85
C ARG A 25 -0.02 5.69 10.54
N ALA A 26 0.35 5.58 11.81
CA ALA A 26 0.03 4.44 12.64
C ALA A 26 -1.49 4.24 12.74
N MET A 27 -2.27 5.32 12.80
CA MET A 27 -3.73 5.24 12.83
C MET A 27 -4.34 4.72 11.51
N LEU A 28 -3.79 5.09 10.35
CA LEU A 28 -4.23 4.54 9.06
C LEU A 28 -3.98 3.03 9.00
N VAL A 29 -2.80 2.59 9.43
CA VAL A 29 -2.41 1.17 9.38
C VAL A 29 -3.11 0.34 10.47
N LEU A 30 -3.17 0.82 11.71
CA LEU A 30 -3.64 0.03 12.86
C LEU A 30 -5.14 0.13 13.09
N VAL A 31 -5.81 1.15 12.56
CA VAL A 31 -7.25 1.37 12.77
C VAL A 31 -8.02 1.34 11.46
N VAL A 32 -7.58 2.11 10.45
CA VAL A 32 -8.33 2.21 9.19
C VAL A 32 -8.26 0.90 8.41
N MET A 33 -7.09 0.27 8.30
CA MET A 33 -6.94 -0.98 7.55
C MET A 33 -7.76 -2.15 8.12
N PRO A 34 -7.77 -2.46 9.43
CA PRO A 34 -8.68 -3.46 9.99
C PRO A 34 -10.16 -3.12 9.78
N LEU A 35 -10.52 -1.83 9.87
CA LEU A 35 -11.89 -1.38 9.63
C LEU A 35 -12.28 -1.55 8.15
N VAL A 36 -11.38 -1.26 7.21
CA VAL A 36 -11.54 -1.52 5.77
C VAL A 36 -11.76 -3.01 5.53
N ALA A 37 -10.95 -3.87 6.16
CA ALA A 37 -11.09 -5.32 6.05
C ALA A 37 -12.46 -5.78 6.57
N LEU A 38 -12.87 -5.30 7.74
CA LEU A 38 -14.17 -5.61 8.33
C LEU A 38 -15.33 -5.19 7.43
N LEU A 39 -15.34 -3.94 6.96
CA LEU A 39 -16.40 -3.41 6.09
C LEU A 39 -16.48 -4.17 4.76
N THR A 40 -15.33 -4.52 4.20
CA THR A 40 -15.26 -5.32 2.97
C THR A 40 -15.78 -6.73 3.21
N GLY A 41 -15.43 -7.37 4.33
CA GLY A 41 -15.95 -8.68 4.70
C GLY A 41 -17.44 -8.68 4.99
N VAL A 42 -17.97 -7.65 5.64
CA VAL A 42 -19.42 -7.49 5.84
C VAL A 42 -20.14 -7.37 4.50
N ALA A 43 -19.63 -6.55 3.57
CA ALA A 43 -20.19 -6.45 2.22
C ALA A 43 -20.14 -7.79 1.47
N ALA A 44 -19.05 -8.54 1.61
CA ALA A 44 -18.91 -9.86 1.00
C ALA A 44 -19.92 -10.88 1.55
N HIS A 45 -20.12 -10.91 2.88
CA HIS A 45 -21.09 -11.80 3.51
C HIS A 45 -22.52 -11.46 3.07
N LEU A 46 -22.90 -10.18 3.11
CA LEU A 46 -24.26 -9.74 2.83
C LEU A 46 -24.64 -9.82 1.34
N LEU A 47 -23.72 -9.50 0.44
CA LEU A 47 -24.01 -9.43 -0.99
C LEU A 47 -23.70 -10.73 -1.73
N LEU A 48 -22.61 -11.41 -1.38
CA LEU A 48 -22.16 -12.62 -2.09
C LEU A 48 -22.56 -13.92 -1.37
N GLY A 49 -23.14 -13.82 -0.16
CA GLY A 49 -23.54 -14.98 0.64
C GLY A 49 -22.37 -15.83 1.12
N LEU A 50 -21.15 -15.25 1.19
CA LEU A 50 -19.97 -15.99 1.64
C LEU A 50 -20.08 -16.33 3.14
N PRO A 51 -19.64 -17.52 3.58
CA PRO A 51 -19.46 -17.82 4.99
C PRO A 51 -18.58 -16.77 5.68
N ILE A 52 -18.85 -16.49 6.96
CA ILE A 52 -18.19 -15.40 7.71
C ILE A 52 -16.66 -15.51 7.64
N ALA A 53 -16.10 -16.72 7.72
CA ALA A 53 -14.65 -16.95 7.62
C ALA A 53 -14.08 -16.55 6.24
N LEU A 54 -14.73 -16.96 5.15
CA LEU A 54 -14.33 -16.60 3.78
C LEU A 54 -14.54 -15.11 3.49
N ALA A 55 -15.61 -14.53 4.03
CA ALA A 55 -15.89 -13.11 3.92
C ALA A 55 -14.82 -12.27 4.66
N ALA A 56 -14.42 -12.68 5.87
CA ALA A 56 -13.33 -12.06 6.61
C ALA A 56 -11.98 -12.18 5.87
N LEU A 57 -11.70 -13.35 5.28
CA LEU A 57 -10.52 -13.57 4.45
C LEU A 57 -10.50 -12.66 3.23
N LEU A 58 -11.62 -12.55 2.50
CA LEU A 58 -11.74 -11.63 1.36
C LEU A 58 -11.49 -10.19 1.78
N GLY A 59 -12.05 -9.79 2.93
CA GLY A 59 -11.82 -8.47 3.52
C GLY A 59 -10.35 -8.21 3.83
N ALA A 60 -9.66 -9.18 4.44
CA ALA A 60 -8.23 -9.10 4.72
C ALA A 60 -7.38 -8.99 3.45
N CYS A 61 -7.70 -9.78 2.41
CA CYS A 61 -7.01 -9.73 1.12
C CYS A 61 -7.20 -8.41 0.37
N LEU A 62 -8.35 -7.74 0.52
CA LEU A 62 -8.68 -6.50 -0.19
C LEU A 62 -8.38 -5.21 0.60
N CYS A 63 -7.99 -5.32 1.87
CA CYS A 63 -7.60 -4.17 2.68
C CYS A 63 -6.29 -3.45 2.25
N PRO A 64 -5.23 -4.13 1.73
CA PRO A 64 -4.04 -3.42 1.29
C PRO A 64 -4.33 -2.53 0.09
N THR A 65 -3.63 -1.41 0.02
CA THR A 65 -3.87 -0.34 -0.94
C THR A 65 -2.66 -0.14 -1.82
N ASP A 66 -2.87 0.02 -3.13
CA ASP A 66 -1.77 -0.05 -4.08
C ASP A 66 -0.89 1.22 -4.09
N PRO A 67 0.40 1.14 -3.71
CA PRO A 67 1.32 2.26 -3.87
C PRO A 67 1.61 2.58 -5.33
N ILE A 68 1.48 1.62 -6.25
CA ILE A 68 1.72 1.77 -7.69
C ILE A 68 0.58 2.54 -8.34
N VAL A 69 -0.66 2.09 -8.19
CA VAL A 69 -1.82 2.81 -8.76
C VAL A 69 -2.00 4.16 -8.07
N ALA A 70 -1.79 4.24 -6.75
CA ALA A 70 -1.74 5.52 -6.05
C ALA A 70 -0.63 6.42 -6.60
N SER A 71 0.57 5.88 -6.88
CA SER A 71 1.66 6.66 -7.47
C SER A 71 1.39 7.10 -8.90
N ASP A 72 0.59 6.39 -9.71
CA ASP A 72 0.24 6.86 -11.06
C ASP A 72 -0.71 8.06 -11.01
N VAL A 73 -1.58 8.10 -9.99
CA VAL A 73 -2.44 9.27 -9.71
C VAL A 73 -1.62 10.43 -9.11
N VAL A 74 -0.63 10.11 -8.27
CA VAL A 74 0.02 11.08 -7.37
C VAL A 74 1.45 11.45 -7.79
N SER A 75 2.01 10.78 -8.80
CA SER A 75 3.36 11.01 -9.35
C SER A 75 3.30 11.55 -10.79
N GLY A 76 4.39 12.16 -11.22
CA GLY A 76 4.49 12.84 -12.52
C GLY A 76 4.39 14.36 -12.40
N GLY A 77 4.84 15.06 -13.47
CA GLY A 77 4.89 16.52 -13.53
C GLY A 77 3.55 17.23 -13.20
N PRO A 78 2.40 16.74 -13.69
CA PRO A 78 1.10 17.28 -13.32
C PRO A 78 0.74 17.06 -11.84
N ALA A 79 1.00 15.86 -11.28
CA ALA A 79 0.61 15.55 -9.89
C ALA A 79 1.42 16.32 -8.86
N ALA A 80 2.68 16.59 -9.16
CA ALA A 80 3.54 17.41 -8.34
C ALA A 80 3.12 18.90 -8.29
N ARG A 81 2.36 19.37 -9.29
CA ARG A 81 1.78 20.71 -9.33
C ARG A 81 0.46 20.78 -8.54
N ASP A 82 -0.38 19.76 -8.67
CA ASP A 82 -1.74 19.79 -8.14
C ASP A 82 -1.85 19.33 -6.68
N LEU A 83 -0.86 18.58 -6.16
CA LEU A 83 -0.89 17.97 -4.82
C LEU A 83 0.34 18.34 -3.96
N PRO A 84 0.14 18.77 -2.70
CA PRO A 84 1.22 19.05 -1.75
C PRO A 84 2.13 17.83 -1.55
N ALA A 85 3.45 18.04 -1.47
CA ALA A 85 4.43 16.97 -1.29
C ALA A 85 4.14 16.08 -0.06
N LYS A 86 3.62 16.68 1.02
CA LYS A 86 3.25 15.96 2.25
C LYS A 86 2.15 14.93 2.00
N THR A 87 1.10 15.26 1.25
CA THR A 87 0.00 14.34 0.93
C THR A 87 0.48 13.18 0.08
N ARG A 88 1.37 13.46 -0.88
CA ARG A 88 1.95 12.45 -1.76
C ARG A 88 2.81 11.45 -1.00
N GLN A 89 3.68 11.96 -0.12
CA GLN A 89 4.53 11.12 0.71
C GLN A 89 3.73 10.27 1.69
N VAL A 90 2.70 10.83 2.33
CA VAL A 90 1.84 10.07 3.26
C VAL A 90 1.13 8.93 2.54
N LEU A 91 0.57 9.18 1.35
CA LEU A 91 -0.14 8.13 0.62
C LEU A 91 0.81 7.00 0.17
N THR A 92 1.99 7.34 -0.36
CA THR A 92 2.98 6.33 -0.76
C THR A 92 3.53 5.53 0.43
N GLU A 93 3.81 6.20 1.55
CA GLU A 93 4.28 5.54 2.78
C GLU A 93 3.20 4.65 3.40
N GLU A 94 1.93 5.11 3.43
CA GLU A 94 0.79 4.33 3.92
C GLU A 94 0.56 3.09 3.06
N SER A 95 0.51 3.25 1.74
CA SER A 95 0.27 2.14 0.83
C SER A 95 1.40 1.09 0.91
N GLY A 96 2.67 1.50 1.01
CA GLY A 96 3.77 0.56 1.19
C GLY A 96 3.77 -0.14 2.57
N ALA A 97 3.39 0.55 3.64
CA ALA A 97 3.27 -0.04 4.96
C ALA A 97 2.10 -1.02 5.07
N ASN A 98 0.94 -0.67 4.48
CA ASN A 98 -0.23 -1.55 4.43
C ASN A 98 0.09 -2.86 3.68
N ASP A 99 0.83 -2.78 2.57
CA ASP A 99 1.21 -3.96 1.79
C ASP A 99 2.05 -4.94 2.61
N GLY A 100 3.04 -4.45 3.37
CA GLY A 100 3.86 -5.31 4.22
C GLY A 100 3.19 -5.77 5.52
N LEU A 101 2.04 -5.20 5.90
CA LEU A 101 1.35 -5.53 7.15
C LEU A 101 0.01 -6.25 6.93
N ALA A 102 -0.36 -6.48 5.67
CA ALA A 102 -1.58 -7.21 5.32
C ALA A 102 -1.46 -8.71 5.59
N LEU A 103 -0.28 -9.30 5.40
CA LEU A 103 -0.08 -10.74 5.56
C LEU A 103 -0.51 -11.29 6.93
N PRO A 104 -0.17 -10.66 8.08
CA PRO A 104 -0.72 -11.06 9.38
C PRO A 104 -2.23 -11.12 9.43
N LEU A 105 -2.91 -10.11 8.86
CA LEU A 105 -4.36 -10.06 8.85
C LEU A 105 -4.96 -11.16 7.97
N VAL A 106 -4.32 -11.44 6.84
CA VAL A 106 -4.70 -12.53 5.92
C VAL A 106 -4.54 -13.89 6.60
N LEU A 107 -3.39 -14.17 7.25
CA LEU A 107 -3.16 -15.44 7.95
C LEU A 107 -4.15 -15.66 9.11
N LEU A 108 -4.43 -14.61 9.88
CA LEU A 108 -5.44 -14.67 10.95
C LEU A 108 -6.84 -14.94 10.41
N ALA A 109 -7.21 -14.34 9.28
CA ALA A 109 -8.51 -14.57 8.63
C ALA A 109 -8.60 -15.92 7.92
N LEU A 110 -7.45 -16.48 7.49
CA LEU A 110 -7.34 -17.80 6.87
C LEU A 110 -7.44 -18.93 7.92
N ALA A 111 -6.97 -18.70 9.15
CA ALA A 111 -7.02 -19.69 10.23
C ALA A 111 -8.41 -20.37 10.41
N PRO A 112 -9.52 -19.63 10.56
CA PRO A 112 -10.84 -20.24 10.69
C PRO A 112 -11.34 -20.94 9.41
N VAL A 113 -10.87 -20.52 8.23
CA VAL A 113 -11.22 -21.19 6.95
C VAL A 113 -10.61 -22.59 6.90
N LEU A 114 -9.39 -22.75 7.40
CA LEU A 114 -8.66 -24.02 7.43
C LEU A 114 -8.92 -24.85 8.70
N GLY A 115 -9.79 -24.39 9.59
CA GLY A 115 -10.03 -25.05 10.89
C GLY A 115 -8.81 -25.02 11.83
N LYS A 116 -7.84 -24.12 11.60
CA LYS A 116 -6.63 -23.97 12.41
C LYS A 116 -6.90 -23.06 13.62
N ALA A 117 -6.15 -23.26 14.69
CA ALA A 117 -6.20 -22.39 15.87
C ALA A 117 -5.59 -21.01 15.55
N ALA A 118 -6.35 -19.94 15.80
CA ALA A 118 -5.90 -18.56 15.55
C ALA A 118 -4.61 -18.19 16.28
N GLY A 119 -4.35 -18.79 17.46
CA GLY A 119 -3.13 -18.56 18.22
C GLY A 119 -1.86 -19.02 17.50
N GLY A 120 -1.92 -20.15 16.78
CA GLY A 120 -0.78 -20.64 15.99
C GLY A 120 -0.46 -19.70 14.83
N GLU A 121 -1.48 -19.26 14.10
CA GLU A 121 -1.32 -18.32 13.00
C GLU A 121 -0.87 -16.93 13.47
N ALA A 122 -1.28 -16.48 14.67
CA ALA A 122 -0.78 -15.24 15.26
C ALA A 122 0.73 -15.29 15.53
N VAL A 123 1.25 -16.43 16.00
CA VAL A 123 2.68 -16.64 16.22
C VAL A 123 3.42 -16.67 14.89
N THR A 124 2.90 -17.40 13.90
CA THR A 124 3.46 -17.44 12.53
C THR A 124 3.52 -16.04 11.93
N ALA A 125 2.42 -15.28 11.98
CA ALA A 125 2.35 -13.92 11.48
C ALA A 125 3.37 -13.00 12.17
N THR A 126 3.49 -13.10 13.50
CA THR A 126 4.47 -12.30 14.26
C THR A 126 5.90 -12.63 13.86
N TYR A 127 6.21 -13.92 13.70
CA TYR A 127 7.51 -14.38 13.21
C TYR A 127 7.81 -13.81 11.81
N GLN A 128 6.87 -13.93 10.87
CA GLN A 128 7.05 -13.47 9.50
C GLN A 128 7.32 -11.97 9.42
N VAL A 129 6.60 -11.17 10.21
CA VAL A 129 6.78 -9.71 10.29
C VAL A 129 8.13 -9.35 10.90
N LEU A 130 8.49 -9.94 12.05
CA LEU A 130 9.73 -9.60 12.75
C LEU A 130 10.96 -10.00 11.93
N VAL A 131 11.00 -11.23 11.41
CA VAL A 131 12.11 -11.73 10.61
C VAL A 131 12.21 -10.95 9.29
N GLY A 132 11.09 -10.71 8.61
CA GLY A 132 11.07 -9.91 7.38
C GLY A 132 11.62 -8.50 7.61
N ALA A 133 11.18 -7.83 8.67
CA ALA A 133 11.67 -6.50 9.02
C ALA A 133 13.18 -6.48 9.35
N ILE A 134 13.67 -7.44 10.14
CA ILE A 134 15.08 -7.53 10.51
C ILE A 134 15.95 -7.79 9.28
N VAL A 135 15.60 -8.78 8.46
CA VAL A 135 16.34 -9.16 7.25
C VAL A 135 16.36 -8.01 6.26
N GLY A 136 15.19 -7.38 6.03
CA GLY A 136 15.07 -6.20 5.19
C GLY A 136 15.98 -5.06 5.67
N ALA A 137 15.90 -4.70 6.95
CA ALA A 137 16.71 -3.64 7.53
C ALA A 137 18.20 -3.91 7.41
N LEU A 138 18.62 -5.16 7.70
CA LEU A 138 20.02 -5.58 7.62
C LEU A 138 20.56 -5.51 6.19
N LEU A 139 19.87 -6.13 5.23
CA LEU A 139 20.31 -6.15 3.83
C LEU A 139 20.32 -4.75 3.22
N GLY A 140 19.26 -3.96 3.45
CA GLY A 140 19.22 -2.57 2.99
C GLY A 140 20.33 -1.71 3.59
N TYR A 141 20.66 -1.92 4.87
CA TYR A 141 21.78 -1.26 5.55
C TYR A 141 23.14 -1.64 4.96
N VAL A 142 23.38 -2.94 4.76
CA VAL A 142 24.63 -3.46 4.21
C VAL A 142 24.83 -2.92 2.79
N THR A 143 23.81 -3.00 1.94
CA THR A 143 23.87 -2.47 0.57
C THR A 143 24.16 -0.97 0.55
N ALA A 144 23.52 -0.18 1.44
CA ALA A 144 23.84 1.24 1.55
C ALA A 144 25.29 1.51 1.97
N ARG A 145 25.85 0.67 2.85
CA ARG A 145 27.24 0.78 3.28
C ARG A 145 28.22 0.43 2.16
N VAL A 146 27.95 -0.64 1.42
CA VAL A 146 28.76 -1.08 0.28
C VAL A 146 28.77 0.00 -0.82
N VAL A 147 27.60 0.50 -1.22
CA VAL A 147 27.50 1.54 -2.26
C VAL A 147 28.25 2.81 -1.86
N ARG A 148 28.14 3.24 -0.60
CA ARG A 148 28.90 4.39 -0.07
C ARG A 148 30.40 4.15 -0.08
N SER A 149 30.84 2.94 0.24
CA SER A 149 32.25 2.57 0.23
C SER A 149 32.81 2.63 -1.19
N VAL A 150 32.08 2.11 -2.18
CA VAL A 150 32.47 2.18 -3.59
C VAL A 150 32.55 3.62 -4.08
N GLU A 151 31.57 4.47 -3.73
CA GLU A 151 31.58 5.90 -4.09
C GLU A 151 32.71 6.71 -3.46
N ALA A 152 33.24 6.26 -2.31
CA ALA A 152 34.38 6.91 -1.70
C ALA A 152 35.68 6.69 -2.50
N HIS A 153 35.73 5.62 -3.30
CA HIS A 153 36.84 5.32 -4.18
C HIS A 153 36.57 6.00 -5.54
N LYS A 154 37.35 7.02 -5.87
CA LYS A 154 37.14 7.87 -7.05
C LYS A 154 37.44 7.18 -8.39
N ASP A 155 37.93 5.94 -8.35
CA ASP A 155 38.40 5.19 -9.53
C ASP A 155 37.28 4.41 -10.24
N ILE A 156 36.07 4.37 -9.66
CA ILE A 156 34.92 3.62 -10.19
C ILE A 156 33.77 4.59 -10.48
N GLY A 157 33.19 4.48 -11.69
CA GLY A 157 32.00 5.25 -12.07
C GLY A 157 30.82 4.99 -11.12
N PRO A 158 29.91 5.97 -10.92
CA PRO A 158 28.83 5.84 -9.96
C PRO A 158 27.92 4.64 -10.33
N PRO A 159 27.60 3.74 -9.37
CA PRO A 159 26.77 2.58 -9.65
C PRO A 159 25.35 3.01 -10.10
N SER A 160 24.79 2.24 -11.03
CA SER A 160 23.44 2.42 -11.53
C SER A 160 22.42 2.17 -10.40
N ASP A 161 21.66 3.21 -10.07
CA ASP A 161 20.61 3.19 -9.04
C ASP A 161 19.59 2.07 -9.31
N LEU A 162 19.29 1.81 -10.59
CA LEU A 162 18.33 0.79 -11.02
C LEU A 162 18.86 -0.62 -10.76
N VAL A 163 20.13 -0.87 -11.09
CA VAL A 163 20.73 -2.21 -10.93
C VAL A 163 20.85 -2.55 -9.45
N VAL A 164 21.35 -1.61 -8.64
CA VAL A 164 21.48 -1.82 -7.19
C VAL A 164 20.13 -2.10 -6.54
N THR A 165 19.10 -1.31 -6.88
CA THR A 165 17.77 -1.49 -6.29
C THR A 165 17.09 -2.77 -6.74
N LEU A 166 17.28 -3.18 -8.00
CA LEU A 166 16.76 -4.46 -8.51
C LEU A 166 17.44 -5.66 -7.83
N VAL A 167 18.77 -5.67 -7.77
CA VAL A 167 19.53 -6.74 -7.11
C VAL A 167 19.14 -6.84 -5.64
N LEU A 168 19.09 -5.70 -4.92
CA LEU A 168 18.65 -5.69 -3.53
C LEU A 168 17.25 -6.28 -3.36
N ALA A 169 16.29 -5.90 -4.21
CA ALA A 169 14.93 -6.43 -4.13
C ALA A 169 14.88 -7.95 -4.32
N ILE A 170 15.57 -8.48 -5.34
CA ILE A 170 15.63 -9.94 -5.61
C ILE A 170 16.32 -10.67 -4.46
N THR A 171 17.45 -10.16 -3.96
CA THR A 171 18.17 -10.77 -2.83
C THR A 171 17.32 -10.81 -1.57
N VAL A 172 16.61 -9.72 -1.25
CA VAL A 172 15.74 -9.64 -0.08
C VAL A 172 14.55 -10.59 -0.23
N LEU A 173 13.91 -10.66 -1.41
CA LEU A 173 12.83 -11.62 -1.67
C LEU A 173 13.29 -13.07 -1.52
N GLY A 174 14.46 -13.41 -2.08
CA GLY A 174 15.06 -14.74 -1.96
C GLY A 174 15.35 -15.11 -0.50
N ALA A 175 15.98 -14.21 0.25
CA ALA A 175 16.26 -14.40 1.67
C ALA A 175 14.97 -14.56 2.48
N ALA A 176 13.96 -13.72 2.23
CA ALA A 176 12.68 -13.79 2.91
C ALA A 176 11.95 -15.11 2.64
N ARG A 177 11.98 -15.62 1.40
CA ARG A 177 11.42 -16.92 1.01
C ARG A 177 12.10 -18.09 1.72
N VAL A 178 13.44 -18.11 1.78
CA VAL A 178 14.20 -19.16 2.48
C VAL A 178 13.86 -19.17 3.97
N LEU A 179 13.74 -17.99 4.57
CA LEU A 179 13.39 -17.82 5.99
C LEU A 179 11.90 -17.94 6.28
N LYS A 180 11.06 -18.24 5.26
CA LYS A 180 9.60 -18.28 5.36
C LYS A 180 9.01 -17.05 6.07
N SER A 181 9.49 -15.87 5.68
CA SER A 181 9.11 -14.57 6.25
C SER A 181 8.43 -13.67 5.22
N ASP A 182 7.86 -12.55 5.66
CA ASP A 182 7.14 -11.63 4.77
C ASP A 182 8.12 -10.92 3.82
N GLY A 183 8.12 -11.35 2.55
CA GLY A 183 8.98 -10.78 1.51
C GLY A 183 8.59 -9.36 1.09
N VAL A 184 7.30 -9.01 1.14
CA VAL A 184 6.83 -7.66 0.75
C VAL A 184 7.31 -6.65 1.79
N LEU A 185 7.10 -6.96 3.07
CA LEU A 185 7.59 -6.16 4.18
C LEU A 185 9.11 -6.06 4.18
N ALA A 186 9.82 -7.18 3.96
CA ALA A 186 11.27 -7.20 3.94
C ALA A 186 11.84 -6.25 2.87
N VAL A 187 11.30 -6.29 1.64
CA VAL A 187 11.73 -5.39 0.56
C VAL A 187 11.41 -3.93 0.89
N PHE A 188 10.24 -3.65 1.47
CA PHE A 188 9.87 -2.30 1.88
C PHE A 188 10.83 -1.73 2.93
N VAL A 189 11.13 -2.51 3.98
CA VAL A 189 12.06 -2.12 5.05
C VAL A 189 13.48 -1.99 4.50
N ALA A 190 13.91 -2.87 3.59
CA ALA A 190 15.20 -2.74 2.90
C ALA A 190 15.32 -1.44 2.10
N GLY A 191 14.26 -1.07 1.37
CA GLY A 191 14.18 0.19 0.67
C GLY A 191 14.26 1.41 1.60
N LEU A 192 13.60 1.36 2.76
CA LEU A 192 13.69 2.41 3.78
C LEU A 192 15.10 2.52 4.37
N ALA A 193 15.70 1.40 4.77
CA ALA A 193 17.06 1.35 5.33
C ALA A 193 18.11 1.85 4.32
N TYR A 194 17.98 1.43 3.06
CA TYR A 194 18.84 1.87 1.96
C TYR A 194 18.74 3.40 1.75
N ASN A 195 17.51 3.93 1.65
CA ASN A 195 17.28 5.35 1.44
C ASN A 195 17.63 6.24 2.65
N ALA A 196 17.54 5.71 3.88
CA ALA A 196 17.84 6.46 5.09
C ALA A 196 19.27 7.04 5.09
N ARG A 197 20.23 6.29 4.54
CA ARG A 197 21.64 6.71 4.39
C ARG A 197 21.98 7.29 3.02
N GLY A 198 21.16 7.10 1.99
CA GLY A 198 21.38 7.62 0.64
C GLY A 198 21.05 9.10 0.40
N ARG A 199 20.59 9.84 1.44
CA ARG A 199 20.09 11.23 1.31
C ARG A 199 21.04 12.22 0.61
N GLN A 200 22.35 12.02 0.68
CA GLN A 200 23.33 12.89 0.00
C GLN A 200 23.30 12.77 -1.54
N ARG A 201 22.90 11.61 -2.10
CA ARG A 201 22.74 11.44 -3.55
C ARG A 201 21.59 12.28 -4.12
N ARG A 202 20.45 12.39 -3.43
CA ARG A 202 19.29 13.17 -3.92
C ARG A 202 19.54 14.68 -3.92
N ALA A 203 20.31 15.18 -2.95
CA ALA A 203 20.71 16.59 -2.92
C ALA A 203 21.65 16.95 -4.09
N ARG A 204 22.54 16.01 -4.49
CA ARG A 204 23.45 16.19 -5.63
C ARG A 204 22.76 15.92 -6.99
N ALA A 205 21.92 14.90 -7.09
CA ALA A 205 21.20 14.54 -8.32
C ALA A 205 20.02 15.47 -8.66
N ALA A 206 19.52 16.25 -7.69
CA ALA A 206 18.50 17.28 -7.94
C ALA A 206 19.02 18.45 -8.79
N GLY A 207 20.35 18.64 -8.87
CA GLY A 207 20.99 19.62 -9.74
C GLY A 207 21.01 19.21 -11.22
N ASP A 208 21.32 17.93 -11.52
CA ASP A 208 21.64 17.51 -12.90
C ASP A 208 20.68 16.49 -13.55
N ALA A 209 19.84 15.76 -12.80
CA ALA A 209 19.13 14.60 -13.35
C ALA A 209 17.65 14.83 -13.72
N ARG A 210 17.28 16.05 -14.16
CA ARG A 210 15.89 16.36 -14.60
C ARG A 210 15.53 15.76 -15.97
N ARG A 211 16.47 15.10 -16.68
CA ARG A 211 16.29 14.73 -18.10
C ARG A 211 16.11 13.25 -18.46
N ARG A 212 16.43 12.24 -17.65
CA ARG A 212 16.36 10.84 -18.13
C ARG A 212 16.06 9.78 -17.04
N ARG A 213 15.05 9.99 -16.20
CA ARG A 213 14.39 8.85 -15.54
C ARG A 213 13.08 8.61 -16.30
N GLN A 214 13.14 7.79 -17.35
CA GLN A 214 11.92 7.14 -17.82
C GLN A 214 11.47 6.27 -16.65
N PRO A 215 10.28 6.49 -16.05
CA PRO A 215 9.71 5.50 -15.17
C PRO A 215 9.66 4.21 -15.98
N LEU A 216 10.19 3.11 -15.44
CA LEU A 216 9.85 1.79 -15.96
C LEU A 216 8.32 1.80 -16.14
N PRO A 217 7.77 1.46 -17.31
CA PRO A 217 6.33 1.43 -17.45
C PRO A 217 5.82 0.41 -16.42
N ARG A 218 5.13 0.85 -15.37
CA ARG A 218 4.43 -0.01 -14.39
C ARG A 218 3.16 -0.64 -14.99
N ARG A 219 3.07 -0.58 -16.32
CA ARG A 219 2.00 -1.04 -17.19
C ARG A 219 1.92 -2.57 -17.36
N PRO A 220 2.99 -3.41 -17.23
CA PRO A 220 2.87 -4.82 -17.58
C PRO A 220 2.00 -5.59 -16.59
N VAL A 221 2.00 -5.25 -15.30
CA VAL A 221 1.20 -5.98 -14.30
C VAL A 221 -0.30 -5.76 -14.47
N HIS A 222 -0.73 -4.53 -14.78
CA HIS A 222 -2.14 -4.22 -15.03
C HIS A 222 -2.61 -4.72 -16.40
N VAL A 223 -1.73 -4.74 -17.40
CA VAL A 223 -2.01 -5.35 -18.71
C VAL A 223 -2.15 -6.87 -18.57
N LEU A 224 -1.25 -7.52 -17.82
CA LEU A 224 -1.33 -8.95 -17.56
C LEU A 224 -2.58 -9.30 -16.75
N LEU A 225 -2.90 -8.51 -15.71
CA LEU A 225 -4.14 -8.68 -14.96
C LEU A 225 -5.37 -8.55 -15.87
N GLY A 226 -5.38 -7.55 -16.75
CA GLY A 226 -6.44 -7.34 -17.75
C GLY A 226 -6.58 -8.50 -18.76
N ALA A 227 -5.49 -9.19 -19.07
CA ALA A 227 -5.48 -10.33 -19.97
C ALA A 227 -5.99 -11.63 -19.33
N VAL A 228 -5.92 -11.75 -18.00
CA VAL A 228 -6.30 -12.95 -17.23
C VAL A 228 -7.60 -12.69 -16.43
N LEU A 229 -8.45 -11.75 -16.88
CA LEU A 229 -9.71 -11.47 -16.19
C LEU A 229 -10.68 -12.66 -16.35
N PRO A 230 -11.20 -13.21 -15.24
CA PRO A 230 -12.10 -14.37 -15.28
C PRO A 230 -13.54 -13.91 -15.55
N TRP A 231 -13.84 -13.62 -16.81
CA TRP A 231 -15.16 -13.10 -17.22
C TRP A 231 -16.31 -14.04 -16.88
N ASP A 232 -16.11 -15.35 -17.04
CA ASP A 232 -17.12 -16.37 -16.75
C ASP A 232 -17.40 -16.43 -15.24
N ASP A 233 -16.36 -16.49 -14.40
CA ASP A 233 -16.52 -16.48 -12.94
C ASP A 233 -17.21 -15.20 -12.43
N TRP A 234 -17.00 -14.07 -13.11
CA TRP A 234 -17.70 -12.82 -12.78
C TRP A 234 -19.17 -12.84 -13.18
N ALA A 235 -19.50 -13.49 -14.30
CA ALA A 235 -20.88 -13.68 -14.74
C ALA A 235 -21.63 -14.59 -13.76
N ASP A 236 -20.97 -15.61 -13.20
CA ASP A 236 -21.53 -16.53 -12.21
C ASP A 236 -21.89 -15.85 -10.87
N LEU A 237 -21.23 -14.74 -10.52
CA LEU A 237 -21.63 -13.91 -9.38
C LEU A 237 -22.95 -13.17 -9.61
N GLY A 238 -23.42 -13.09 -10.87
CA GLY A 238 -24.63 -12.36 -11.25
C GLY A 238 -24.61 -10.90 -10.81
N TRP A 239 -25.79 -10.36 -10.49
CA TRP A 239 -25.93 -8.97 -10.03
C TRP A 239 -25.28 -8.67 -8.68
N ALA A 240 -24.98 -9.70 -7.89
CA ALA A 240 -24.29 -9.56 -6.63
C ALA A 240 -22.83 -9.12 -6.81
N GLY A 241 -22.17 -9.52 -7.90
CA GLY A 241 -20.79 -9.12 -8.22
C GLY A 241 -20.61 -7.60 -8.38
N PRO A 242 -21.31 -6.96 -9.34
CA PRO A 242 -21.28 -5.51 -9.50
C PRO A 242 -21.74 -4.76 -8.24
N GLY A 243 -22.78 -5.27 -7.56
CA GLY A 243 -23.24 -4.70 -6.29
C GLY A 243 -22.15 -4.71 -5.21
N PHE A 244 -21.43 -5.82 -5.07
CA PHE A 244 -20.28 -5.95 -4.18
C PHE A 244 -19.16 -4.98 -4.56
N ALA A 245 -18.75 -4.92 -5.82
CA ALA A 245 -17.70 -4.01 -6.27
C ALA A 245 -18.04 -2.54 -5.97
N LEU A 246 -19.28 -2.11 -6.25
CA LEU A 246 -19.75 -0.77 -5.94
C LEU A 246 -19.78 -0.49 -4.43
N ALA A 247 -20.29 -1.44 -3.63
CA ALA A 247 -20.32 -1.34 -2.18
C ALA A 247 -18.89 -1.22 -1.60
N VAL A 248 -17.94 -2.02 -2.08
CA VAL A 248 -16.54 -1.94 -1.65
C VAL A 248 -15.93 -0.60 -2.00
N LEU A 249 -16.14 -0.07 -3.21
CA LEU A 249 -15.61 1.24 -3.60
C LEU A 249 -16.20 2.38 -2.76
N ALA A 250 -17.50 2.32 -2.44
CA ALA A 250 -18.19 3.36 -1.69
C ALA A 250 -17.90 3.30 -0.18
N VAL A 251 -17.85 2.09 0.41
CA VAL A 251 -17.89 1.89 1.87
C VAL A 251 -16.52 1.61 2.45
N ARG A 252 -15.59 0.97 1.71
CA ARG A 252 -14.37 0.44 2.32
C ARG A 252 -13.48 1.52 2.92
N ARG A 253 -13.39 2.70 2.30
CA ARG A 253 -12.38 3.74 2.62
C ARG A 253 -12.96 5.14 2.87
N PRO A 254 -13.93 5.66 2.07
CA PRO A 254 -14.44 7.01 2.31
C PRO A 254 -15.08 7.21 3.70
N PRO A 255 -15.98 6.33 4.20
CA PRO A 255 -16.57 6.49 5.52
C PRO A 255 -15.56 6.39 6.69
N PRO A 256 -14.68 5.37 6.77
CA PRO A 256 -13.64 5.31 7.80
C PRO A 256 -12.75 6.54 7.88
N VAL A 257 -12.26 7.01 6.72
CA VAL A 257 -11.33 8.15 6.67
C VAL A 257 -12.03 9.46 7.02
N LEU A 258 -13.30 9.63 6.60
CA LEU A 258 -14.09 10.80 6.97
C LEU A 258 -14.45 10.83 8.46
N ALA A 259 -14.84 9.69 9.03
CA ALA A 259 -15.14 9.56 10.45
C ALA A 259 -13.91 9.88 11.32
N LEU A 260 -12.72 9.44 10.88
CA LEU A 260 -11.46 9.64 11.59
C LEU A 260 -10.71 10.90 11.15
N ALA A 261 -11.29 11.74 10.28
CA ALA A 261 -10.63 12.90 9.69
C ALA A 261 -10.06 13.86 10.75
N ARG A 262 -10.79 14.08 11.85
CA ARG A 262 -10.36 14.93 12.98
C ARG A 262 -9.14 14.36 13.69
N LEU A 263 -9.10 13.04 13.89
CA LEU A 263 -8.01 12.34 14.57
C LEU A 263 -6.75 12.24 13.68
N LEU A 264 -6.95 12.13 12.36
CA LEU A 264 -5.89 12.18 11.35
C LEU A 264 -5.36 13.61 11.12
N GLY A 265 -5.99 14.63 11.70
CA GLY A 265 -5.62 16.04 11.50
C GLY A 265 -5.85 16.51 10.05
N LEU A 266 -6.78 15.88 9.34
CA LEU A 266 -7.12 16.20 7.95
C LEU A 266 -8.28 17.18 7.90
N ARG A 267 -8.20 18.15 6.97
CA ARG A 267 -9.37 18.97 6.62
C ARG A 267 -10.36 18.11 5.84
N LEU A 268 -11.64 18.46 5.86
CA LEU A 268 -12.67 17.68 5.15
C LEU A 268 -12.33 17.43 3.67
N ARG A 269 -11.80 18.45 2.98
CA ARG A 269 -11.32 18.32 1.59
C ARG A 269 -10.23 17.25 1.43
N ASP A 270 -9.27 17.24 2.34
CA ASP A 270 -8.15 16.30 2.32
C ASP A 270 -8.61 14.89 2.70
N ALA A 271 -9.56 14.78 3.64
CA ALA A 271 -10.15 13.52 4.05
C ALA A 271 -11.02 12.89 2.94
N VAL A 272 -11.81 13.68 2.21
CA VAL A 272 -12.55 13.19 1.02
C VAL A 272 -11.57 12.69 -0.04
N PHE A 273 -10.50 13.45 -0.32
CA PHE A 273 -9.52 13.07 -1.32
C PHE A 273 -8.74 11.80 -0.93
N VAL A 274 -8.23 11.73 0.31
CA VAL A 274 -7.47 10.57 0.82
C VAL A 274 -8.38 9.36 1.04
N GLY A 275 -9.64 9.58 1.39
CA GLY A 275 -10.65 8.53 1.56
C GLY A 275 -11.07 7.92 0.23
N TRP A 276 -11.19 8.72 -0.82
CA TRP A 276 -11.46 8.22 -2.17
C TRP A 276 -10.22 7.60 -2.80
N PHE A 277 -9.07 8.29 -2.79
CA PHE A 277 -7.85 7.79 -3.42
C PHE A 277 -7.06 6.84 -2.53
N GLY A 278 -7.47 5.58 -2.60
CA GLY A 278 -6.73 4.43 -2.12
C GLY A 278 -7.19 3.24 -2.94
N PRO A 279 -6.60 2.99 -4.12
CA PRO A 279 -6.98 1.85 -4.95
C PRO A 279 -6.59 0.53 -4.27
N ILE A 280 -7.31 -0.54 -4.59
CA ILE A 280 -6.97 -1.90 -4.15
C ILE A 280 -5.65 -2.32 -4.80
N GLY A 281 -4.75 -2.88 -3.98
CA GLY A 281 -3.45 -3.40 -4.38
C GLY A 281 -3.50 -4.54 -5.38
N VAL A 282 -2.53 -4.61 -6.30
CA VAL A 282 -2.17 -5.88 -6.96
C VAL A 282 -1.81 -6.97 -5.93
N SER A 283 -1.30 -6.58 -4.76
CA SER A 283 -1.08 -7.47 -3.62
C SER A 283 -2.32 -8.25 -3.19
N ALA A 284 -3.54 -7.73 -3.42
CA ALA A 284 -4.76 -8.47 -3.17
C ALA A 284 -4.81 -9.77 -3.99
N VAL A 285 -4.42 -9.72 -5.27
CA VAL A 285 -4.36 -10.91 -6.13
C VAL A 285 -3.33 -11.90 -5.61
N PHE A 286 -2.18 -11.40 -5.11
CA PHE A 286 -1.17 -12.24 -4.47
C PHE A 286 -1.71 -12.95 -3.22
N TYR A 287 -2.42 -12.25 -2.33
CA TYR A 287 -2.99 -12.85 -1.12
C TYR A 287 -4.13 -13.83 -1.41
N LEU A 288 -4.94 -13.56 -2.44
CA LEU A 288 -5.96 -14.49 -2.91
C LEU A 288 -5.34 -15.78 -3.44
N ALA A 289 -4.28 -15.67 -4.26
CA ALA A 289 -3.54 -16.82 -4.76
C ALA A 289 -2.85 -17.61 -3.63
N LEU A 290 -2.23 -16.91 -2.67
CA LEU A 290 -1.65 -17.52 -1.47
C LEU A 290 -2.71 -18.30 -0.67
N SER A 291 -3.88 -17.69 -0.46
CA SER A 291 -4.96 -18.33 0.30
C SER A 291 -5.49 -19.58 -0.40
N ALA A 292 -5.58 -19.55 -1.74
CA ALA A 292 -5.97 -20.69 -2.54
C ALA A 292 -4.93 -21.84 -2.45
N ASP A 293 -3.64 -21.51 -2.51
CA ASP A 293 -2.53 -22.48 -2.34
C ASP A 293 -2.53 -23.15 -0.96
N GLU A 294 -2.89 -22.39 0.08
CA GLU A 294 -3.04 -22.89 1.47
C GLU A 294 -4.34 -23.69 1.70
N GLY A 295 -5.26 -23.73 0.72
CA GLY A 295 -6.46 -24.57 0.75
C GLY A 295 -7.80 -23.84 0.84
N ALA A 296 -7.85 -22.51 0.72
CA ALA A 296 -9.11 -21.77 0.57
C ALA A 296 -9.62 -21.87 -0.88
N THR A 297 -10.38 -22.92 -1.18
CA THR A 297 -10.74 -23.31 -2.56
C THR A 297 -12.06 -22.74 -3.09
N ASP A 298 -12.76 -21.89 -2.33
CA ASP A 298 -14.03 -21.30 -2.81
C ASP A 298 -13.78 -20.38 -4.03
N PRO A 299 -14.34 -20.71 -5.21
CA PRO A 299 -14.09 -19.95 -6.44
C PRO A 299 -14.60 -18.50 -6.37
N ARG A 300 -15.64 -18.24 -5.56
CA ARG A 300 -16.19 -16.90 -5.37
C ARG A 300 -15.19 -15.94 -4.75
N LEU A 301 -14.22 -16.45 -3.97
CA LEU A 301 -13.18 -15.65 -3.34
C LEU A 301 -12.29 -14.97 -4.39
N PHE A 302 -11.79 -15.77 -5.34
CA PHE A 302 -10.92 -15.27 -6.41
C PHE A 302 -11.71 -14.39 -7.39
N ALA A 303 -12.93 -14.78 -7.75
CA ALA A 303 -13.82 -14.02 -8.63
C ALA A 303 -14.14 -12.63 -8.05
N ALA A 304 -14.62 -12.57 -6.81
CA ALA A 304 -14.97 -11.32 -6.15
C ALA A 304 -13.77 -10.41 -5.91
N GLY A 305 -12.64 -11.01 -5.53
CA GLY A 305 -11.40 -10.28 -5.28
C GLY A 305 -10.83 -9.65 -6.56
N THR A 306 -10.73 -10.40 -7.64
CA THR A 306 -10.28 -9.88 -8.94
C THR A 306 -11.23 -8.84 -9.52
N LEU A 307 -12.54 -9.04 -9.37
CA LEU A 307 -13.56 -8.05 -9.76
C LEU A 307 -13.39 -6.73 -9.00
N ALA A 308 -13.18 -6.79 -7.68
CA ALA A 308 -12.95 -5.61 -6.88
C ALA A 308 -11.67 -4.86 -7.30
N VAL A 309 -10.56 -5.58 -7.54
CA VAL A 309 -9.30 -5.00 -8.04
C VAL A 309 -9.51 -4.31 -9.39
N ALA A 310 -10.19 -4.96 -10.33
CA ALA A 310 -10.48 -4.41 -11.66
C ALA A 310 -11.37 -3.15 -11.56
N ALA A 311 -12.48 -3.23 -10.83
CA ALA A 311 -13.40 -2.12 -10.63
C ALA A 311 -12.71 -0.94 -9.94
N SER A 312 -11.87 -1.20 -8.94
CA SER A 312 -11.04 -0.18 -8.29
C SER A 312 -10.07 0.46 -9.25
N THR A 313 -9.33 -0.32 -10.03
CA THR A 313 -8.34 0.19 -10.98
C THR A 313 -9.00 1.12 -12.00
N LEU A 314 -10.16 0.72 -12.54
CA LEU A 314 -10.94 1.52 -13.48
C LEU A 314 -11.49 2.79 -12.83
N ALA A 315 -12.18 2.68 -11.69
CA ALA A 315 -12.81 3.82 -11.02
C ALA A 315 -11.78 4.89 -10.61
N HIS A 316 -10.67 4.48 -10.00
CA HIS A 316 -9.62 5.40 -9.58
C HIS A 316 -8.85 5.97 -10.79
N GLY A 317 -8.63 5.17 -11.84
CA GLY A 317 -8.00 5.62 -13.08
C GLY A 317 -8.81 6.73 -13.77
N VAL A 318 -10.12 6.53 -13.92
CA VAL A 318 -11.03 7.51 -14.55
C VAL A 318 -11.19 8.77 -13.68
N THR A 319 -11.27 8.62 -12.36
CA THR A 319 -11.49 9.75 -11.45
C THR A 319 -10.23 10.54 -11.08
N ALA A 320 -9.04 10.00 -11.35
CA ALA A 320 -7.74 10.60 -10.98
C ALA A 320 -7.57 12.05 -11.43
N LEU A 321 -7.71 12.31 -12.74
CA LEU A 321 -7.51 13.62 -13.32
C LEU A 321 -8.58 14.66 -12.88
N PRO A 322 -9.89 14.38 -12.99
CA PRO A 322 -10.90 15.36 -12.61
C PRO A 322 -10.84 15.68 -11.11
N ALA A 323 -10.63 14.68 -10.25
CA ALA A 323 -10.58 14.92 -8.81
C ALA A 323 -9.35 15.73 -8.39
N ARG A 324 -8.18 15.52 -9.02
CA ARG A 324 -6.99 16.35 -8.79
C ARG A 324 -7.20 17.80 -9.19
N ARG A 325 -7.82 18.05 -10.36
CA ARG A 325 -8.17 19.41 -10.78
C ARG A 325 -9.15 20.08 -9.82
N ALA A 326 -10.16 19.35 -9.37
CA ALA A 326 -11.12 19.85 -8.38
C ALA A 326 -10.46 20.17 -7.03
N TYR A 327 -9.55 19.30 -6.57
CA TYR A 327 -8.75 19.52 -5.36
C TYR A 327 -7.90 20.79 -5.47
N ALA A 328 -7.16 20.95 -6.58
CA ALA A 328 -6.31 22.12 -6.82
C ALA A 328 -7.12 23.43 -6.87
N ARG A 329 -8.27 23.45 -7.57
CA ARG A 329 -9.17 24.62 -7.61
C ARG A 329 -9.65 25.04 -6.23
N ARG A 330 -10.09 24.08 -5.42
CA ARG A 330 -10.52 24.33 -4.03
C ARG A 330 -9.37 24.70 -3.10
N ALA A 331 -8.13 24.36 -3.45
CA ALA A 331 -6.94 24.77 -2.70
C ALA A 331 -6.47 26.19 -3.03
N ALA A 332 -6.81 26.69 -4.22
CA ALA A 332 -6.54 28.06 -4.65
C ALA A 332 -7.64 29.07 -4.25
N SER A 333 -8.79 28.59 -3.74
CA SER A 333 -9.86 29.45 -3.22
C SER A 333 -9.50 29.88 -1.78
N PRO A 334 -9.53 31.18 -1.45
CA PRO A 334 -9.10 31.73 -0.16
C PRO A 334 -9.90 31.22 1.04
#